data_AF-A0A2R8AV96-F1
#
_entry.id   AF-A0A2R8AV96-F1
#
_cell.length_a   1.000
_cell.length_b   1.000
_cell.length_c   1.000
_cell.angle_alpha   90.00
_cell.angle_beta   90.00
_cell.angle_gamma   90.00
#
_symmetry.space_group_name_H-M   'P 1'
#
loop_
_entity.id
_entity.type
_entity.pdbx_description
1 polymer ?
#
loop_
_entity_poly.entity_id
_entity_poly.type
_entity_poly.pdbx_seq_one_letter_code
_entity_poly.pdbx_strand_id
1 'polypeptide(L)'
;MAMHGKIGRIGANRTPENVNLLKLAALPLLIWFVSGDAGRMVAGALIFAVIWVAGHFLIQGIRAQNGESLDDVANWPRKMIGSGLMAVALLMLGLMKFDSALMAVAIGFVGFGLCLLAFGLDEYSPNARPRARTLSAGEEAKFIETADRVLNAIVRRIETLDEDDLTTHAVAFREVFMDTVENNPAVQEELLEDIRNTITQAAMATDTFYIDYQENPDPDFKRRYIRALGDLAEEMVATFREATARDEGDDSRNDKLFDQMTRRSVA
;
A
#
# COMPACT_ATOMS: atom_id res chain seq x y z
N MET A 1 -10.79 33.63 9.61
CA MET A 1 -12.14 33.20 9.18
C MET A 1 -11.93 32.13 8.12
N ALA A 2 -12.14 30.88 8.51
CA ALA A 2 -11.77 29.70 7.73
C ALA A 2 -12.79 29.43 6.61
N MET A 3 -12.31 29.15 5.40
CA MET A 3 -13.05 28.33 4.43
C MET A 3 -12.08 27.33 3.83
N HIS A 4 -12.02 26.17 4.46
CA HIS A 4 -11.46 24.94 3.91
C HIS A 4 -12.32 24.50 2.73
N GLY A 5 -11.88 24.80 1.52
CA GLY A 5 -12.38 24.18 0.30
C GLY A 5 -11.86 22.75 0.23
N LYS A 6 -12.60 21.81 0.81
CA LYS A 6 -12.41 20.38 0.61
C LYS A 6 -12.83 20.06 -0.82
N ILE A 7 -11.94 20.26 -1.78
CA ILE A 7 -12.13 19.83 -3.16
C ILE A 7 -12.01 18.31 -3.13
N GLY A 8 -13.16 17.65 -3.00
CA GLY A 8 -13.26 16.21 -3.15
C GLY A 8 -12.72 15.84 -4.54
N ARG A 9 -11.62 15.09 -4.57
CA ARG A 9 -11.17 14.32 -5.72
C ARG A 9 -12.38 13.49 -6.20
N ILE A 10 -13.05 13.92 -7.25
CA ILE A 10 -13.96 13.06 -8.03
C ILE A 10 -13.08 12.21 -8.96
N GLY A 11 -12.11 11.48 -8.38
CA GLY A 11 -11.74 10.21 -8.96
C GLY A 11 -12.95 9.32 -8.66
N ALA A 12 -13.62 8.80 -9.68
CA ALA A 12 -14.74 7.88 -9.48
C ALA A 12 -14.31 6.84 -8.43
N ASN A 13 -14.82 6.98 -7.21
CA ASN A 13 -14.41 6.18 -6.07
C ASN A 13 -14.94 4.78 -6.39
N ARG A 14 -14.14 3.97 -7.09
CA ARG A 14 -14.50 2.61 -7.50
C ARG A 14 -14.40 1.79 -6.23
N THR A 15 -15.43 1.87 -5.41
CA THR A 15 -15.48 1.18 -4.15
C THR A 15 -15.70 -0.31 -4.42
N PRO A 16 -15.02 -1.20 -3.67
CA PRO A 16 -15.30 -2.64 -3.74
C PRO A 16 -16.75 -2.97 -3.38
N GLU A 17 -17.45 -2.04 -2.70
CA GLU A 17 -18.87 -2.08 -2.40
C GLU A 17 -19.75 -2.21 -3.64
N ASN A 18 -19.39 -1.57 -4.76
CA ASN A 18 -20.13 -1.68 -6.02
C ASN A 18 -20.09 -3.11 -6.58
N VAL A 19 -19.01 -3.85 -6.34
CA VAL A 19 -18.91 -5.27 -6.74
C VAL A 19 -19.72 -6.16 -5.80
N ASN A 20 -19.80 -5.82 -4.51
CA ASN A 20 -20.69 -6.52 -3.58
C ASN A 20 -22.17 -6.31 -3.93
N LEU A 21 -22.55 -5.11 -4.41
CA LEU A 21 -23.88 -4.85 -4.96
C LEU A 21 -24.16 -5.68 -6.22
N LEU A 22 -23.17 -5.86 -7.10
CA LEU A 22 -23.29 -6.75 -8.27
C LEU A 22 -23.53 -8.21 -7.85
N LYS A 23 -22.86 -8.70 -6.80
CA LYS A 23 -23.10 -10.03 -6.23
C LYS A 23 -24.51 -10.17 -5.63
N LEU A 24 -24.99 -9.14 -4.94
CA LEU A 24 -26.37 -9.11 -4.43
C LEU A 24 -27.39 -9.08 -5.57
N ALA A 25 -27.11 -8.37 -6.66
CA ALA A 25 -27.97 -8.34 -7.85
C ALA A 25 -28.06 -9.71 -8.55
N ALA A 26 -27.12 -10.62 -8.31
CA ALA A 26 -27.18 -12.00 -8.80
C ALA A 26 -28.07 -12.91 -7.93
N LEU A 27 -28.49 -12.48 -6.74
CA LEU A 27 -29.27 -13.27 -5.78
C LEU A 27 -30.72 -13.58 -6.23
N PRO A 28 -31.46 -12.64 -6.87
CA PRO A 28 -32.76 -12.95 -7.49
C PRO A 28 -32.66 -14.02 -8.59
N LEU A 29 -31.52 -14.09 -9.26
CA LEU A 29 -31.24 -15.05 -10.32
C LEU A 29 -31.12 -16.48 -9.77
N LEU A 30 -30.59 -16.61 -8.54
CA LEU A 30 -30.54 -17.86 -7.77
C LEU A 30 -31.94 -18.36 -7.38
N ILE A 31 -32.81 -17.46 -6.89
CA ILE A 31 -34.19 -17.78 -6.51
C ILE A 31 -34.99 -18.28 -7.73
N TRP A 32 -34.74 -17.69 -8.89
CA TRP A 32 -35.41 -18.09 -10.13
C TRP A 32 -34.98 -19.49 -10.60
N PHE A 33 -33.72 -19.88 -10.39
CA PHE A 33 -33.20 -21.21 -10.75
C PHE A 33 -33.65 -22.34 -9.83
N VAL A 34 -33.93 -22.04 -8.57
CA VAL A 34 -34.45 -23.00 -7.57
C VAL A 34 -35.88 -23.47 -7.90
N SER A 35 -36.61 -22.72 -8.73
CA SER A 35 -38.00 -23.06 -9.12
C SER A 35 -38.09 -24.01 -10.33
N GLY A 36 -36.96 -24.58 -10.78
CA GLY A 36 -36.88 -25.45 -11.96
C GLY A 36 -36.59 -26.93 -11.66
N ASP A 37 -36.44 -27.73 -12.72
CA ASP A 37 -36.00 -29.13 -12.67
C ASP A 37 -34.61 -29.31 -12.03
N ALA A 38 -34.31 -30.47 -11.45
CA ALA A 38 -33.07 -30.74 -10.71
C ALA A 38 -31.80 -30.48 -11.54
N GLY A 39 -31.85 -30.78 -12.84
CA GLY A 39 -30.75 -30.47 -13.77
C GLY A 39 -30.51 -28.97 -13.96
N ARG A 40 -31.58 -28.16 -13.89
CA ARG A 40 -31.47 -26.70 -13.91
C ARG A 40 -30.85 -26.22 -12.60
N MET A 41 -31.29 -26.73 -11.44
CA MET A 41 -30.72 -26.32 -10.15
C MET A 41 -29.19 -26.46 -10.09
N VAL A 42 -28.65 -27.59 -10.58
CA VAL A 42 -27.19 -27.84 -10.62
C VAL A 42 -26.48 -26.83 -11.55
N ALA A 43 -27.02 -26.59 -12.74
CA ALA A 43 -26.46 -25.63 -13.68
C ALA A 43 -26.51 -24.19 -13.14
N GLY A 44 -27.59 -23.80 -12.47
CA GLY A 44 -27.72 -22.51 -11.81
C GLY A 44 -26.69 -22.31 -10.69
N ALA A 45 -26.46 -23.36 -9.87
CA ALA A 45 -25.44 -23.34 -8.83
C ALA A 45 -24.01 -23.19 -9.40
N LEU A 46 -23.72 -23.85 -10.52
CA LEU A 46 -22.44 -23.73 -11.23
C LEU A 46 -22.24 -22.30 -11.76
N ILE A 47 -23.24 -21.74 -12.45
CA ILE A 47 -23.19 -20.36 -12.94
C ILE A 47 -22.99 -19.37 -11.79
N PHE A 48 -23.70 -19.56 -10.67
CA PHE A 48 -23.52 -18.73 -9.49
C PHE A 48 -22.10 -18.83 -8.91
N ALA A 49 -21.53 -20.03 -8.84
CA ALA A 49 -20.15 -20.21 -8.40
C ALA A 49 -19.16 -19.46 -9.31
N VAL A 50 -19.37 -19.49 -10.63
CA VAL A 50 -18.54 -18.73 -11.59
C VAL A 50 -18.68 -17.23 -11.37
N ILE A 51 -19.90 -16.70 -11.20
CA ILE A 51 -20.12 -15.27 -10.91
C ILE A 51 -19.47 -14.87 -9.58
N TRP A 52 -19.54 -15.74 -8.57
CA TRP A 52 -18.93 -15.50 -7.28
C TRP A 52 -17.40 -15.37 -7.38
N VAL A 53 -16.77 -16.30 -8.09
CA VAL A 53 -15.32 -16.27 -8.36
C VAL A 53 -14.95 -15.05 -9.20
N ALA A 54 -15.72 -14.74 -10.26
CA ALA A 54 -15.54 -13.55 -11.09
C ALA A 54 -15.52 -12.27 -10.24
N GLY A 55 -16.51 -12.11 -9.37
CA GLY A 55 -16.62 -10.97 -8.46
C GLY A 55 -15.48 -10.91 -7.45
N HIS A 56 -14.93 -12.06 -7.03
CA HIS A 56 -13.75 -12.05 -6.15
C HIS A 56 -12.51 -11.49 -6.84
N PHE A 57 -12.25 -11.91 -8.08
CA PHE A 57 -11.17 -11.37 -8.91
C PHE A 57 -11.33 -9.87 -9.17
N LEU A 58 -12.55 -9.39 -9.43
CA LEU A 58 -12.85 -7.98 -9.61
C LEU A 58 -12.58 -7.16 -8.33
N ILE A 59 -13.00 -7.65 -7.15
CA ILE A 59 -12.71 -6.99 -5.87
C ILE A 59 -11.20 -6.92 -5.63
N GLN A 60 -10.49 -8.03 -5.86
CA GLN A 60 -9.03 -8.05 -5.70
C GLN A 60 -8.34 -7.07 -6.65
N GLY A 61 -8.79 -6.96 -7.90
CA GLY A 61 -8.25 -5.99 -8.86
C GLY A 61 -8.53 -4.53 -8.48
N ILE A 62 -9.70 -4.23 -7.90
CA ILE A 62 -10.02 -2.89 -7.40
C ILE A 62 -9.18 -2.56 -6.16
N ARG A 63 -9.06 -3.50 -5.21
CA ARG A 63 -8.22 -3.34 -4.01
C ARG A 63 -6.75 -3.12 -4.36
N ALA A 64 -6.25 -3.86 -5.36
CA ALA A 64 -4.89 -3.66 -5.87
C ALA A 64 -4.72 -2.26 -6.48
N GLN A 65 -5.69 -1.79 -7.28
CA GLN A 65 -5.66 -0.42 -7.81
C GLN A 65 -5.69 0.65 -6.70
N ASN A 66 -6.42 0.40 -5.62
CA ASN A 66 -6.54 1.31 -4.49
C ASN A 66 -5.36 1.22 -3.50
N GLY A 67 -4.37 0.36 -3.74
CA GLY A 67 -3.22 0.18 -2.86
C GLY A 67 -3.50 -0.63 -1.59
N GLU A 68 -4.67 -1.27 -1.50
CA GLU A 68 -5.09 -2.06 -0.32
C GLU A 68 -4.60 -3.52 -0.34
N SER A 69 -3.97 -3.98 -1.45
CA SER A 69 -3.50 -5.37 -1.54
C SER A 69 -2.11 -5.54 -0.93
N LEU A 70 -2.01 -6.41 0.07
CA LEU A 70 -0.78 -6.75 0.81
C LEU A 70 0.15 -7.74 0.06
N ASP A 71 -0.20 -8.17 -1.15
CA ASP A 71 0.55 -9.19 -1.87
C ASP A 71 1.37 -8.58 -3.01
N ASP A 72 2.69 -8.86 -3.00
CA ASP A 72 3.69 -8.54 -4.03
C ASP A 72 3.39 -9.11 -5.42
N VAL A 73 2.29 -9.85 -5.56
CA VAL A 73 1.81 -10.48 -6.81
C VAL A 73 1.04 -9.46 -7.66
N ALA A 74 1.62 -8.27 -7.87
CA ALA A 74 1.00 -7.12 -8.54
C ALA A 74 0.84 -7.27 -10.06
N ASN A 75 1.24 -8.39 -10.66
CA ASN A 75 1.40 -8.50 -12.12
C ASN A 75 0.32 -9.28 -12.88
N TRP A 76 -0.73 -9.77 -12.22
CA TRP A 76 -1.79 -10.52 -12.92
C TRP A 76 -2.98 -9.61 -13.25
N PRO A 77 -3.52 -9.64 -14.48
CA PRO A 77 -4.64 -8.78 -14.89
C PRO A 77 -5.96 -9.28 -14.30
N ARG A 78 -6.12 -9.19 -12.97
CA ARG A 78 -7.22 -9.76 -12.18
C ARG A 78 -8.57 -9.21 -12.66
N LYS A 79 -8.63 -7.96 -13.11
CA LYS A 79 -9.87 -7.37 -13.65
C LYS A 79 -10.29 -7.96 -14.99
N MET A 80 -9.31 -8.27 -15.85
CA MET A 80 -9.59 -8.92 -17.14
C MET A 80 -10.04 -10.36 -16.94
N ILE A 81 -9.41 -11.07 -16.01
CA ILE A 81 -9.80 -12.44 -15.64
C ILE A 81 -11.23 -12.45 -15.08
N GLY A 82 -11.53 -11.56 -14.14
CA GLY A 82 -12.87 -11.42 -13.56
C GLY A 82 -13.93 -11.05 -14.61
N SER A 83 -13.62 -10.09 -15.49
CA SER A 83 -14.53 -9.69 -16.58
C SER A 83 -14.77 -10.83 -17.58
N GLY A 84 -13.73 -11.60 -17.91
CA GLY A 84 -13.83 -12.77 -18.77
C GLY A 84 -14.69 -13.87 -18.16
N LEU A 85 -14.50 -14.18 -16.87
CA LEU A 85 -15.35 -15.14 -16.15
C LEU A 85 -16.82 -14.68 -16.13
N MET A 86 -17.07 -13.38 -15.96
CA MET A 86 -18.43 -12.83 -15.96
C MET A 86 -19.08 -12.98 -17.34
N ALA A 87 -18.33 -12.78 -18.43
CA ALA A 87 -18.79 -13.01 -19.78
C ALA A 87 -19.15 -14.49 -20.03
N VAL A 88 -18.33 -15.42 -19.53
CA VAL A 88 -18.59 -16.87 -19.62
C VAL A 88 -19.85 -17.25 -18.85
N ALA A 89 -20.06 -16.71 -17.65
CA ALA A 89 -21.26 -16.94 -16.87
C ALA A 89 -22.53 -16.44 -17.59
N LEU A 90 -22.48 -15.26 -18.20
CA LEU A 90 -23.59 -14.69 -18.97
C LEU A 90 -23.85 -15.45 -20.27
N LEU A 91 -22.82 -15.95 -20.93
CA LEU A 91 -22.93 -16.80 -22.11
C LEU A 91 -23.63 -18.12 -21.75
N MET A 92 -23.20 -18.80 -20.68
CA MET A 92 -23.85 -20.01 -20.18
C MET A 92 -25.32 -19.76 -19.84
N LEU A 93 -25.62 -18.63 -19.19
CA LEU A 93 -27.00 -18.25 -18.87
C LEU A 93 -27.83 -18.02 -20.14
N GLY A 94 -27.25 -17.36 -21.15
CA GLY A 94 -27.88 -17.13 -22.43
C GLY A 94 -28.21 -18.43 -23.18
N LEU A 95 -27.28 -19.38 -23.20
CA LEU A 95 -27.48 -20.69 -23.86
C LEU A 95 -28.60 -21.52 -23.20
N MET A 96 -28.85 -21.32 -21.91
CA MET A 96 -29.93 -22.02 -21.19
C MET A 96 -31.30 -21.34 -21.36
N LYS A 97 -31.33 -20.06 -21.71
CA LYS A 97 -32.55 -19.25 -21.76
C LYS A 97 -33.06 -19.02 -23.18
N PHE A 98 -32.18 -18.94 -24.16
CA PHE A 98 -32.49 -18.63 -25.55
C PHE A 98 -32.20 -19.84 -26.44
N ASP A 99 -33.10 -20.12 -27.39
CA ASP A 99 -32.89 -21.15 -28.42
C ASP A 99 -31.86 -20.73 -29.48
N SER A 100 -31.47 -19.45 -29.50
CA SER A 100 -30.49 -18.91 -30.45
C SER A 100 -29.13 -18.74 -29.78
N ALA A 101 -28.15 -19.51 -30.26
CA ALA A 101 -26.75 -19.40 -29.84
C ALA A 101 -26.16 -18.01 -30.12
N LEU A 102 -26.63 -17.34 -31.18
CA LEU A 102 -26.20 -15.97 -31.51
C LEU A 102 -26.58 -14.98 -30.40
N MET A 103 -27.79 -15.14 -29.83
CA MET A 103 -28.29 -14.28 -28.75
C MET A 103 -27.47 -14.46 -27.47
N ALA A 104 -27.11 -15.71 -27.14
CA ALA A 104 -26.28 -16.03 -25.99
C ALA A 104 -24.87 -15.43 -26.09
N VAL A 105 -24.25 -15.52 -27.28
CA VAL A 105 -22.94 -14.92 -27.56
C VAL A 105 -22.99 -13.40 -27.44
N ALA A 106 -24.02 -12.76 -28.02
CA ALA A 106 -24.19 -11.31 -27.92
C ALA A 106 -24.29 -10.82 -26.47
N ILE A 107 -25.05 -11.53 -25.63
CA ILE A 107 -25.21 -11.18 -24.20
C ILE A 107 -23.88 -11.35 -23.44
N GLY A 108 -23.11 -12.40 -23.72
CA GLY A 108 -21.78 -12.59 -23.15
C GLY A 108 -20.82 -11.43 -23.49
N PHE A 109 -20.78 -11.00 -24.75
CA PHE A 109 -19.96 -9.87 -25.20
C PHE A 109 -20.40 -8.53 -24.63
N VAL A 110 -21.71 -8.28 -24.56
CA VAL A 110 -22.24 -7.05 -23.93
C VAL A 110 -21.87 -7.01 -22.45
N GLY A 111 -22.02 -8.14 -21.74
CA GLY A 111 -21.60 -8.26 -20.35
C GLY A 111 -20.11 -8.00 -20.14
N PHE A 112 -19.26 -8.58 -21.00
CA PHE A 112 -17.82 -8.32 -20.99
C PHE A 112 -17.50 -6.83 -21.17
N GLY A 113 -18.11 -6.19 -22.18
CA GLY A 113 -17.91 -4.76 -22.45
C GLY A 113 -18.37 -3.87 -21.30
N LEU A 114 -19.50 -4.18 -20.67
CA LEU A 114 -19.98 -3.46 -19.49
C LEU A 114 -19.03 -3.63 -18.29
N CYS A 115 -18.48 -4.83 -18.07
CA CYS A 115 -17.47 -5.04 -17.04
C CYS A 115 -16.20 -4.23 -17.31
N LEU A 116 -15.72 -4.18 -18.55
CA LEU A 116 -14.57 -3.36 -18.92
C LEU A 116 -14.84 -1.86 -18.73
N LEU A 117 -16.03 -1.37 -19.08
CA LEU A 117 -16.41 0.03 -18.88
C LEU A 117 -16.56 0.37 -17.39
N ALA A 118 -17.13 -0.52 -16.59
CA ALA A 118 -17.35 -0.31 -15.16
C ALA A 118 -16.05 -0.37 -14.34
N PHE A 119 -15.18 -1.35 -14.64
CA PHE A 119 -14.00 -1.66 -13.83
C PHE A 119 -12.67 -1.17 -14.44
N GLY A 120 -12.68 -0.84 -15.73
CA GLY A 120 -11.49 -0.44 -16.48
C GLY A 120 -10.63 -1.62 -16.92
N LEU A 121 -9.71 -1.35 -17.85
CA LEU A 121 -8.61 -2.25 -18.16
C LEU A 121 -7.59 -2.24 -17.01
N ASP A 122 -6.95 -3.38 -16.80
CA ASP A 122 -5.82 -3.47 -15.87
C ASP A 122 -4.63 -2.74 -16.49
N GLU A 123 -4.05 -1.77 -15.78
CA GLU A 123 -2.81 -1.12 -16.20
C GLU A 123 -1.66 -2.10 -15.93
N TYR A 124 -1.42 -3.00 -16.89
CA TYR A 124 -0.22 -3.82 -16.87
C TYR A 124 0.98 -2.93 -17.18
N SER A 125 1.60 -2.37 -16.13
CA SER A 125 2.90 -1.70 -16.25
C SER A 125 3.99 -2.70 -15.86
N PRO A 126 4.68 -3.32 -16.83
CA PRO A 126 5.78 -4.26 -16.53
C PRO A 126 6.96 -3.59 -15.80
N ASN A 127 6.94 -2.27 -15.67
CA ASN A 127 7.96 -1.45 -15.00
C ASN A 127 7.41 -0.66 -13.80
N ALA A 128 6.19 -0.95 -13.32
CA ALA A 128 5.72 -0.35 -12.09
C ALA A 128 6.58 -0.88 -10.94
N ARG A 129 7.43 -0.02 -10.37
CA ARG A 129 8.07 -0.28 -9.09
C ARG A 129 6.96 -0.52 -8.06
N PRO A 130 7.13 -1.46 -7.11
CA PRO A 130 6.17 -1.65 -6.03
C PRO A 130 5.85 -0.30 -5.41
N ARG A 131 4.57 0.07 -5.38
CA ARG A 131 4.15 1.30 -4.72
C ARG A 131 4.50 1.14 -3.25
N ALA A 132 5.33 2.03 -2.71
CA ALA A 132 5.74 1.97 -1.31
C ALA A 132 4.50 1.89 -0.42
N ARG A 133 4.43 0.85 0.41
CA ARG A 133 3.28 0.60 1.28
C ARG A 133 3.29 1.63 2.40
N THR A 134 2.15 2.26 2.63
CA THR A 134 1.90 3.02 3.87
C THR A 134 1.57 2.04 4.99
N LEU A 135 2.25 2.16 6.12
CA LEU A 135 1.98 1.35 7.30
C LEU A 135 0.56 1.60 7.81
N SER A 136 -0.03 0.58 8.43
CA SER A 136 -1.21 0.80 9.24
C SER A 136 -0.82 1.51 10.54
N ALA A 137 -1.71 2.37 11.07
CA ALA A 137 -1.44 3.15 12.29
C ALA A 137 -1.01 2.30 13.50
N GLY A 138 -1.42 1.03 13.56
CA GLY A 138 -1.01 0.10 14.63
C GLY A 138 0.41 -0.46 14.47
N GLU A 139 0.92 -0.55 13.24
CA GLU A 139 2.29 -0.99 12.95
C GLU A 139 3.29 0.14 13.18
N GLU A 140 2.91 1.35 12.79
CA GLU A 140 3.68 2.58 13.04
C GLU A 140 3.92 2.79 14.54
N ALA A 141 2.86 2.72 15.36
CA ALA A 141 2.96 2.88 16.80
C ALA A 141 3.92 1.85 17.45
N LYS A 142 3.86 0.58 17.02
CA LYS A 142 4.77 -0.48 17.50
C LYS A 142 6.22 -0.24 17.08
N PHE A 143 6.41 0.30 15.88
CA PHE A 143 7.74 0.64 15.39
C PHE A 143 8.35 1.76 16.22
N ILE A 144 7.61 2.85 16.43
CA ILE A 144 8.04 4.00 17.25
C ILE A 144 8.38 3.55 18.67
N GLU A 145 7.52 2.74 19.29
CA GLU A 145 7.78 2.18 20.63
C GLU A 145 9.07 1.34 20.66
N THR A 146 9.33 0.57 19.62
CA THR A 146 10.55 -0.26 19.53
C THR A 146 11.79 0.60 19.31
N ALA A 147 11.71 1.62 18.46
CA ALA A 147 12.80 2.58 18.25
C ALA A 147 13.14 3.33 19.55
N ASP A 148 12.14 3.83 20.29
CA ASP A 148 12.36 4.52 21.56
C ASP A 148 13.02 3.62 22.60
N ARG A 149 12.62 2.35 22.68
CA ARG A 149 13.29 1.38 23.57
C ARG A 149 14.77 1.20 23.23
N VAL A 150 15.13 1.07 21.95
CA VAL A 150 16.51 0.85 21.53
C VAL A 150 17.35 2.11 21.74
N LEU A 151 16.84 3.29 21.38
CA LEU A 151 17.54 4.55 21.59
C LEU A 151 17.76 4.84 23.07
N ASN A 152 16.77 4.58 23.93
CA ASN A 152 16.93 4.67 25.38
C ASN A 152 17.97 3.66 25.92
N ALA A 153 18.12 2.49 25.28
CA ALA A 153 19.16 1.54 25.66
C ALA A 153 20.56 2.06 25.30
N ILE A 154 20.71 2.72 24.16
CA ILE A 154 21.97 3.40 23.77
C ILE A 154 22.36 4.46 24.80
N VAL A 155 21.43 5.37 25.14
CA VAL A 155 21.68 6.43 26.13
C VAL A 155 22.07 5.84 27.47
N ARG A 156 21.28 4.91 28.01
CA ARG A 156 21.57 4.27 29.31
C ARG A 156 22.92 3.57 29.33
N ARG A 157 23.34 2.99 28.21
CA ARG A 157 24.63 2.31 28.15
C ARG A 157 25.78 3.31 28.20
N ILE A 158 25.66 4.44 27.52
CA ILE A 158 26.65 5.52 27.59
C ILE A 158 26.67 6.19 28.97
N GLU A 159 25.51 6.37 29.62
CA GLU A 159 25.42 6.92 30.98
C GLU A 159 26.26 6.12 31.99
N THR A 160 26.40 4.81 31.82
CA THR A 160 27.24 3.99 32.72
C THR A 160 28.74 4.29 32.64
N LEU A 161 29.19 5.05 31.64
CA LEU A 161 30.57 5.51 31.52
C LEU A 161 30.86 6.79 32.33
N ASP A 162 29.85 7.41 32.96
CA ASP A 162 29.96 8.62 33.80
C ASP A 162 30.63 9.81 33.10
N GLU A 163 30.43 9.92 31.78
CA GLU A 163 30.99 10.94 30.91
C GLU A 163 29.89 11.86 30.38
N ASP A 164 29.72 13.02 31.02
CA ASP A 164 28.62 13.97 30.72
C ASP A 164 28.53 14.36 29.24
N ASP A 165 29.68 14.56 28.59
CA ASP A 165 29.76 14.94 27.19
C ASP A 165 29.24 13.83 26.26
N LEU A 166 29.56 12.56 26.53
CA LEU A 166 29.07 11.43 25.75
C LEU A 166 27.57 11.24 25.93
N THR A 167 27.09 11.33 27.17
CA THR A 167 25.66 11.24 27.49
C THR A 167 24.88 12.33 26.77
N THR A 168 25.39 13.56 26.76
CA THR A 168 24.75 14.70 26.07
C THR A 168 24.57 14.42 24.58
N HIS A 169 25.60 13.90 23.91
CA HIS A 169 25.52 13.58 22.48
C HIS A 169 24.59 12.40 22.19
N ALA A 170 24.57 11.38 23.05
CA ALA A 170 23.66 10.24 22.91
C ALA A 170 22.19 10.66 23.10
N VAL A 171 21.91 11.55 24.05
CA VAL A 171 20.57 12.14 24.24
C VAL A 171 20.17 12.99 23.03
N ALA A 172 21.07 13.85 22.53
CA ALA A 172 20.80 14.67 21.36
C ALA A 172 20.49 13.81 20.12
N PHE A 173 21.22 12.71 19.90
CA PHE A 173 20.94 11.75 18.83
C PHE A 173 19.52 11.18 18.93
N ARG A 174 19.11 10.74 20.13
CA ARG A 174 17.76 10.22 20.38
C ARG A 174 16.68 11.28 20.11
N GLU A 175 16.89 12.51 20.56
CA GLU A 175 15.93 13.61 20.37
C GLU A 175 15.76 13.96 18.90
N VAL A 176 16.86 14.12 18.15
CA VAL A 176 16.83 14.39 16.70
C VAL A 176 16.10 13.27 15.97
N PHE A 177 16.33 12.02 16.37
CA PHE A 177 15.63 10.87 15.82
C PHE A 177 14.13 10.94 16.05
N MET A 178 13.70 11.14 17.31
CA MET A 178 12.29 11.15 17.67
C MET A 178 11.55 12.33 17.03
N ASP A 179 12.14 13.52 17.05
CA ASP A 179 11.57 14.70 16.41
C ASP A 179 11.41 14.51 14.89
N THR A 180 12.40 13.89 14.24
CA THR A 180 12.33 13.59 12.80
C THR A 180 11.18 12.62 12.48
N VAL A 181 11.00 11.58 13.28
CA VAL A 181 9.94 10.58 13.08
C VAL A 181 8.55 11.16 13.41
N GLU A 182 8.40 11.88 14.53
CA GLU A 182 7.12 12.47 14.93
C GLU A 182 6.63 13.55 13.96
N ASN A 183 7.54 14.36 13.41
CA ASN A 183 7.20 15.40 12.44
C ASN A 183 6.90 14.84 11.04
N ASN A 184 7.19 13.56 10.77
CA ASN A 184 6.97 12.91 9.48
C ASN A 184 6.15 11.61 9.65
N PRO A 185 4.84 11.71 9.97
CA PRO A 185 4.00 10.54 10.31
C PRO A 185 3.76 9.58 9.13
N ALA A 186 4.04 10.01 7.89
CA ALA A 186 3.94 9.14 6.72
C ALA A 186 5.21 8.30 6.53
N VAL A 187 5.56 7.46 7.50
CA VAL A 187 6.68 6.52 7.35
C VAL A 187 6.27 5.44 6.36
N GLN A 188 6.82 5.51 5.16
CA GLN A 188 6.66 4.48 4.13
C GLN A 188 7.45 3.23 4.53
N GLU A 189 7.02 2.05 4.10
CA GLU A 189 7.70 0.78 4.43
C GLU A 189 9.17 0.76 3.98
N GLU A 190 9.49 1.40 2.84
CA GLU A 190 10.87 1.55 2.35
C GLU A 190 11.74 2.35 3.34
N LEU A 191 11.18 3.42 3.91
CA LEU A 191 11.88 4.26 4.88
C LEU A 191 12.10 3.52 6.22
N LEU A 192 11.21 2.60 6.60
CA LEU A 192 11.39 1.80 7.82
C LEU A 192 12.66 0.96 7.80
N GLU A 193 13.02 0.40 6.65
CA GLU A 193 14.20 -0.45 6.53
C GLU A 193 15.47 0.39 6.76
N ASP A 194 15.54 1.56 6.11
CA ASP A 194 16.63 2.52 6.29
C ASP A 194 16.73 3.01 7.74
N ILE A 195 15.59 3.34 8.37
CA ILE A 195 15.55 3.74 9.78
C ILE A 195 16.03 2.60 10.68
N ARG A 196 15.51 1.38 10.48
CA ARG A 196 15.90 0.21 11.27
C ARG A 196 17.39 -0.07 11.14
N ASN A 197 17.93 0.03 9.93
CA ASN A 197 19.35 -0.13 9.67
C ASN A 197 20.16 0.94 10.42
N THR A 198 19.74 2.21 10.37
CA THR A 198 20.38 3.32 11.08
C THR A 198 20.42 3.09 12.60
N ILE A 199 19.28 2.73 13.22
CA ILE A 199 19.22 2.43 14.66
C ILE A 199 20.13 1.24 15.00
N THR A 200 20.13 0.21 14.16
CA THR A 200 20.95 -1.00 14.37
C THR A 200 22.44 -0.66 14.31
N GLN A 201 22.84 0.15 13.33
CA GLN A 201 24.22 0.65 13.22
C GLN A 201 24.62 1.48 14.45
N ALA A 202 23.75 2.39 14.91
CA ALA A 202 24.00 3.17 16.12
C ALA A 202 24.16 2.28 17.37
N ALA A 203 23.31 1.24 17.50
CA ALA A 203 23.39 0.29 18.60
C ALA A 203 24.69 -0.52 18.56
N MET A 204 25.10 -1.02 17.39
CA MET A 204 26.36 -1.75 17.21
C MET A 204 27.59 -0.88 17.47
N ALA A 205 27.58 0.36 16.97
CA ALA A 205 28.65 1.32 17.21
C ALA A 205 28.78 1.65 18.70
N THR A 206 27.65 1.78 19.40
CA THR A 206 27.61 2.01 20.86
C THR A 206 28.15 0.82 21.64
N ASP A 207 27.78 -0.41 21.27
CA ASP A 207 28.26 -1.63 21.95
C ASP A 207 29.78 -1.78 21.78
N THR A 208 30.27 -1.58 20.56
CA THR A 208 31.72 -1.61 20.25
C THR A 208 32.46 -0.51 21.01
N PHE A 209 31.94 0.73 20.98
CA PHE A 209 32.53 1.86 21.68
C PHE A 209 32.59 1.61 23.20
N TYR A 210 31.51 1.11 23.77
CA TYR A 210 31.41 0.83 25.20
C TYR A 210 32.46 -0.17 25.68
N ILE A 211 32.65 -1.28 24.95
CA ILE A 211 33.65 -2.30 25.30
C ILE A 211 35.06 -1.71 25.23
N ASP A 212 35.41 -1.12 24.10
CA ASP A 212 36.77 -0.63 23.84
C ASP A 212 37.14 0.56 24.76
N TYR A 213 36.19 1.47 25.02
CA TYR A 213 36.43 2.66 25.86
C TYR A 213 36.58 2.29 27.34
N GLN A 214 35.90 1.24 27.81
CA GLN A 214 36.10 0.74 29.18
C GLN A 214 37.50 0.14 29.39
N GLU A 215 38.01 -0.58 28.40
CA GLU A 215 39.34 -1.20 28.48
C GLU A 215 40.46 -0.17 28.31
N ASN A 216 40.28 0.82 27.42
CA ASN A 216 41.29 1.84 27.14
C ASN A 216 40.64 3.21 26.79
N PRO A 217 40.48 4.11 27.78
CA PRO A 217 39.89 5.43 27.55
C PRO A 217 40.78 6.32 26.67
N ASP A 218 40.48 6.36 25.37
CA ASP A 218 41.17 7.20 24.38
C ASP A 218 40.30 8.40 23.96
N PRO A 219 40.75 9.65 24.17
CA PRO A 219 40.06 10.84 23.69
C PRO A 219 39.79 10.85 22.19
N ASP A 220 40.64 10.22 21.38
CA ASP A 220 40.45 10.15 19.93
C ASP A 220 39.30 9.20 19.56
N PHE A 221 39.15 8.11 20.31
CA PHE A 221 38.09 7.14 20.14
C PHE A 221 36.72 7.73 20.52
N LYS A 222 36.65 8.47 21.64
CA LYS A 222 35.49 9.27 22.04
C LYS A 222 35.03 10.21 20.92
N ARG A 223 35.96 10.99 20.34
CA ARG A 223 35.63 11.92 19.24
C ARG A 223 35.15 11.21 17.98
N ARG A 224 35.68 10.02 17.66
CA ARG A 224 35.22 9.22 16.52
C ARG A 224 33.78 8.73 16.73
N TYR A 225 33.46 8.25 17.92
CA TYR A 225 32.11 7.80 18.26
C TYR A 225 31.08 8.93 18.21
N ILE A 226 31.39 10.07 18.82
CA ILE A 226 30.52 11.26 18.77
C ILE A 226 30.26 11.68 17.33
N ARG A 227 31.29 11.70 16.49
CA ARG A 227 31.12 11.99 15.06
C ARG A 227 30.23 10.96 14.37
N ALA A 228 30.43 9.67 14.62
CA ALA A 228 29.61 8.62 14.02
C ALA A 228 28.12 8.76 14.37
N LEU A 229 27.78 9.12 15.62
CA LEU A 229 26.38 9.42 15.99
C LEU A 229 25.83 10.64 15.22
N GLY A 230 26.64 11.69 15.07
CA GLY A 230 26.27 12.87 14.30
C GLY A 230 26.02 12.55 12.81
N ASP A 231 26.93 11.81 12.19
CA ASP A 231 26.84 11.40 10.78
C ASP A 231 25.59 10.55 10.53
N LEU A 232 25.28 9.60 11.42
CA LEU A 232 24.07 8.77 11.33
C LEU A 232 22.78 9.59 11.47
N ALA A 233 22.77 10.59 12.36
CA ALA A 233 21.61 11.48 12.49
C ALA A 233 21.41 12.34 11.24
N GLU A 234 22.50 12.88 10.68
CA GLU A 234 22.46 13.71 9.47
C GLU A 234 22.00 12.90 8.25
N GLU A 235 22.53 11.68 8.07
CA GLU A 235 22.11 10.76 7.01
C GLU A 235 20.61 10.46 7.09
N MET A 236 20.11 10.13 8.29
CA MET A 236 18.69 9.88 8.48
C MET A 236 17.83 11.11 8.15
N VAL A 237 18.18 12.30 8.64
CA VAL A 237 17.45 13.54 8.32
C VAL A 237 17.45 13.81 6.82
N ALA A 238 18.56 13.53 6.12
CA ALA A 238 18.64 13.63 4.67
C ALA A 238 17.69 12.64 3.98
N THR A 239 17.67 11.37 4.38
CA THR A 239 16.77 10.34 3.84
C THR A 239 15.30 10.73 4.00
N PHE A 240 14.90 11.22 5.18
CA PHE A 240 13.54 11.72 5.39
C PHE A 240 13.21 12.92 4.49
N ARG A 241 14.13 13.87 4.35
CA ARG A 241 13.93 15.05 3.50
C ARG A 241 13.75 14.66 2.04
N GLU A 242 14.54 13.70 1.55
CA GLU A 242 14.40 13.17 0.19
C GLU A 242 13.07 12.45 -0.01
N ALA A 243 12.64 11.65 0.97
CA ALA A 243 11.37 10.94 0.91
C ALA A 243 10.18 11.92 0.83
N THR A 244 10.15 12.95 1.67
CA THR A 244 9.09 13.98 1.66
C THR A 244 9.10 14.78 0.36
N ALA A 245 10.27 15.13 -0.18
CA ALA A 245 10.38 15.85 -1.45
C ALA A 245 9.91 15.03 -2.66
N ARG A 246 10.07 13.70 -2.63
CA ARG A 246 9.58 12.79 -3.69
C ARG A 246 8.05 12.72 -3.69
N ASP A 247 7.42 12.67 -2.52
CA ASP A 247 5.96 12.57 -2.39
C ASP A 247 5.25 13.84 -2.90
N GLU A 248 5.74 15.02 -2.53
CA GLU A 248 5.22 16.30 -3.07
C GLU A 248 5.42 16.43 -4.58
N GLY A 249 6.55 15.93 -5.09
CA GLY A 249 6.88 15.95 -6.51
C GLY A 249 5.99 15.04 -7.36
N ASP A 250 5.61 13.86 -6.84
CA ASP A 250 4.75 12.91 -7.53
C ASP A 250 3.30 13.41 -7.60
N ASP A 251 2.74 13.94 -6.50
CA ASP A 251 1.37 14.48 -6.51
C ASP A 251 1.27 15.70 -7.45
N SER A 252 2.28 16.58 -7.48
CA SER A 252 2.34 17.71 -8.43
C SER A 252 2.49 17.26 -9.89
N ARG A 253 3.26 16.19 -10.15
CA ARG A 253 3.45 15.66 -11.50
C ARG A 253 2.17 14.99 -12.01
N ASN A 254 1.50 14.24 -11.15
CA ASN A 254 0.22 13.59 -11.44
C ASN A 254 -0.87 14.63 -11.70
N ASP A 255 -0.97 15.69 -10.90
CA ASP A 255 -1.91 16.79 -11.13
C ASP A 255 -1.66 17.51 -12.47
N LYS A 256 -0.40 17.76 -12.83
CA LYS A 256 -0.05 18.33 -14.15
C LYS A 256 -0.42 17.41 -15.31
N LEU A 257 -0.31 16.09 -15.14
CA LEU A 257 -0.73 15.12 -16.15
C LEU A 257 -2.26 15.07 -16.29
N PHE A 258 -3.00 15.10 -15.18
CA PHE A 258 -4.47 15.18 -15.20
C PHE A 258 -4.97 16.47 -15.85
N ASP A 259 -4.33 17.61 -15.57
CA ASP A 259 -4.70 18.89 -16.18
C ASP A 259 -4.42 18.90 -17.69
N GLN A 260 -3.31 18.29 -18.14
CA GLN A 260 -3.00 18.12 -19.55
C GLN A 260 -3.97 17.18 -20.29
N MET A 261 -4.39 16.09 -19.65
CA MET A 261 -5.37 15.16 -20.24
C MET A 261 -6.76 15.78 -20.33
N THR A 262 -7.18 16.53 -19.32
CA THR A 262 -8.47 17.25 -19.31
C THR A 262 -8.50 18.34 -20.38
N ARG A 263 -7.37 19.03 -20.60
CA ARG A 263 -7.27 20.05 -21.65
C ARG A 263 -7.28 19.48 -23.07
N ARG A 264 -6.86 18.22 -23.25
CA ARG A 264 -6.91 17.50 -24.54
C ARG A 264 -8.26 16.87 -24.86
N SER A 265 -9.11 16.59 -23.87
CA SER A 265 -10.43 15.99 -24.10
C SER A 265 -11.52 16.99 -24.44
N VAL A 266 -11.24 18.30 -24.31
CA VAL A 266 -12.17 19.41 -24.57
C VAL A 266 -11.87 20.11 -25.91
N ALA A 267 -10.84 19.67 -26.64
CA ALA A 267 -10.49 20.13 -27.98
C ALA A 267 -10.80 19.05 -29.02
#